data_AF-A0A7Y8IVJ6-F1
#
_entry.id   AF-A0A7Y8IVJ6-F1
#
_cell.length_a   1.000
_cell.length_b   1.000
_cell.length_c   1.000
_cell.angle_alpha   90.00
_cell.angle_beta   90.00
_cell.angle_gamma   90.00
#
_symmetry.space_group_name_H-M   'P 1'
#
loop_
_entity.id
_entity.type
_entity.pdbx_description
1 polymer ?
#
loop_
_entity_poly.entity_id
_entity_poly.type
_entity_poly.pdbx_seq_one_letter_code
_entity_poly.pdbx_strand_id
1 'polypeptide(L)'
;MIKKEPKVLGFYKEEGDEVLIREPKGDPDTFYFELPSGFRNRMEVVVGNKVKVIVDSVIDKEGIVLKEIKKEIIGEVIGYWNELHIPREEVSGYGLKKGDVLRLILKSVIQFGEERKV
;
A
#
# COMPACT_ATOMS: atom_id res chain seq x y z
N MET A 1 -0.31 -4.18 24.28
CA MET A 1 -0.43 -4.19 22.81
C MET A 1 -0.62 -5.63 22.36
N ILE A 2 -1.80 -5.98 21.84
CA ILE A 2 -2.08 -7.35 21.39
C ILE A 2 -1.48 -7.50 19.99
N LYS A 3 -0.45 -8.33 19.84
CA LYS A 3 0.11 -8.69 18.53
C LYS A 3 -0.95 -9.48 17.76
N LYS A 4 -1.54 -8.89 16.70
CA LYS A 4 -2.37 -9.64 15.75
C LYS A 4 -1.48 -10.63 15.02
N GLU A 5 -1.86 -11.91 15.01
CA GLU A 5 -1.14 -12.96 14.29
C GLU A 5 -1.26 -12.76 12.77
N PRO A 6 -0.17 -12.98 12.00
CA PRO A 6 -0.19 -12.85 10.56
C PRO A 6 -1.07 -13.95 9.94
N LYS A 7 -2.06 -13.55 9.13
CA LYS A 7 -2.88 -14.49 8.35
C LYS A 7 -2.14 -14.85 7.07
N VAL A 8 -1.77 -16.13 6.94
CA VAL A 8 -1.07 -16.65 5.76
C VAL A 8 -2.09 -17.16 4.75
N LEU A 9 -2.25 -16.45 3.64
CA LEU A 9 -2.94 -16.94 2.43
C LEU A 9 -1.98 -16.78 1.25
N GLY A 10 -1.04 -17.72 1.10
CA GLY A 10 -0.13 -17.87 -0.06
C GLY A 10 0.87 -16.73 -0.26
N PHE A 11 2.15 -16.92 0.05
CA PHE A 11 3.26 -15.96 -0.19
C PHE A 11 3.12 -14.53 0.40
N TYR A 12 2.02 -14.19 1.08
CA TYR A 12 1.79 -12.87 1.66
C TYR A 12 1.89 -12.90 3.19
N LYS A 13 2.72 -12.03 3.76
CA LYS A 13 2.76 -11.77 5.20
C LYS A 13 2.08 -10.43 5.46
N GLU A 14 0.82 -10.46 5.87
CA GLU A 14 0.12 -9.27 6.36
C GLU A 14 0.51 -9.06 7.84
N GLU A 15 1.26 -8.00 8.14
CA GLU A 15 1.54 -7.59 9.52
C GLU A 15 0.41 -6.67 10.01
N GLY A 16 -0.76 -7.26 10.26
CA GLY A 16 -1.98 -6.52 10.50
C GLY A 16 -2.58 -5.93 9.22
N ASP A 17 -3.69 -5.22 9.37
CA ASP A 17 -4.47 -4.70 8.23
C ASP A 17 -3.97 -3.34 7.70
N GLU A 18 -2.91 -2.80 8.29
CA GLU A 18 -2.42 -1.42 8.08
C GLU A 18 -1.05 -1.41 7.43
N VAL A 19 -0.34 -2.55 7.43
CA VAL A 19 0.97 -2.69 6.81
C VAL A 19 0.85 -3.63 5.61
N LEU A 20 1.24 -3.12 4.45
CA LEU A 20 1.24 -3.86 3.19
C LEU A 20 2.68 -4.06 2.73
N ILE A 21 3.13 -5.31 2.66
CA ILE A 21 4.45 -5.69 2.17
C ILE A 21 4.27 -6.48 0.88
N ARG A 22 4.43 -5.83 -0.28
CA ARG A 22 4.22 -6.46 -1.60
C ARG A 22 5.04 -5.79 -2.69
N GLU A 23 5.22 -6.52 -3.79
CA GLU A 23 5.68 -5.97 -5.07
C GLU A 23 4.52 -5.19 -5.73
N PRO A 24 4.77 -3.99 -6.29
CA PRO A 24 3.78 -3.28 -7.09
C PRO A 24 3.44 -4.08 -8.35
N LYS A 25 2.15 -4.16 -8.67
CA LYS A 25 1.68 -4.72 -9.94
C LYS A 25 1.68 -3.64 -11.03
N GLY A 26 1.58 -4.07 -12.28
CA GLY A 26 1.58 -3.18 -13.45
C GLY A 26 2.98 -2.83 -13.92
N ASP A 27 3.12 -1.62 -14.47
CA ASP A 27 4.36 -1.05 -15.00
C ASP A 27 4.61 0.33 -14.37
N PRO A 28 5.80 0.95 -14.50
CA PRO A 28 6.14 2.18 -13.76
C PRO A 28 5.17 3.37 -13.96
N ASP A 29 4.41 3.39 -15.04
CA ASP A 29 3.38 4.42 -15.30
C ASP A 29 2.03 4.12 -14.63
N THR A 30 1.84 2.89 -14.15
CA THR A 30 0.57 2.35 -13.63
C THR A 30 0.78 1.50 -12.37
N PHE A 31 1.84 1.74 -11.58
CA PHE A 31 2.10 0.92 -10.40
C PHE A 31 0.97 0.99 -9.39
N TYR A 32 0.50 -0.19 -8.99
CA TYR A 32 -0.60 -0.31 -8.06
C TYR A 32 -0.43 -1.47 -7.07
N PHE A 33 -1.20 -1.37 -5.99
CA PHE A 33 -1.29 -2.37 -4.94
C PHE A 33 -2.73 -2.78 -4.73
N GLU A 34 -2.99 -4.07 -4.57
CA GLU A 34 -4.31 -4.53 -4.13
C GLU A 34 -4.47 -4.29 -2.63
N LEU A 35 -5.47 -3.50 -2.25
CA LEU A 35 -5.73 -3.24 -0.84
C LEU A 35 -6.25 -4.50 -0.13
N PRO A 36 -5.75 -4.81 1.09
CA PRO A 36 -6.24 -5.94 1.88
C PRO A 36 -7.75 -5.88 2.07
N SER A 37 -8.45 -7.01 1.91
CA SER A 37 -9.91 -7.06 2.06
C SER A 37 -10.36 -6.61 3.45
N GLY A 38 -9.61 -6.93 4.50
CA GLY A 38 -9.87 -6.47 5.86
C GLY A 38 -9.87 -4.95 5.96
N PHE A 39 -8.86 -4.29 5.39
CA PHE A 39 -8.77 -2.83 5.32
C PHE A 39 -9.95 -2.24 4.56
N ARG A 40 -10.21 -2.76 3.36
CA ARG A 40 -11.30 -2.29 2.49
C ARG A 40 -12.66 -2.35 3.16
N ASN A 41 -12.95 -3.46 3.84
CA ASN A 41 -14.24 -3.66 4.50
C ASN A 41 -14.41 -2.76 5.72
N ARG A 42 -13.37 -2.61 6.56
CA ARG A 42 -13.46 -1.76 7.77
C ARG A 42 -13.58 -0.28 7.43
N MET A 43 -12.85 0.16 6.42
CA MET A 43 -12.81 1.57 6.02
C MET A 43 -13.83 1.91 4.93
N GLU A 44 -14.66 0.94 4.53
CA GLU A 44 -15.65 1.07 3.45
C GLU A 44 -15.05 1.65 2.16
N VAL A 45 -13.87 1.14 1.78
CA VAL A 45 -13.12 1.67 0.64
C VAL A 45 -13.83 1.32 -0.66
N VAL A 46 -14.09 2.35 -1.46
CA VAL A 46 -14.67 2.24 -2.82
C VAL A 46 -13.79 2.96 -3.85
N VAL A 47 -14.04 2.67 -5.12
CA VAL A 47 -13.39 3.37 -6.25
C VAL A 47 -13.57 4.88 -6.15
N GLY A 48 -12.52 5.63 -6.45
CA GLY A 48 -12.44 7.09 -6.32
C GLY A 48 -12.06 7.58 -4.92
N ASN A 49 -11.97 6.69 -3.93
CA ASN A 49 -11.37 7.06 -2.65
C ASN A 49 -9.87 7.31 -2.80
N LYS A 50 -9.35 8.23 -2.00
CA LYS A 50 -7.91 8.45 -1.88
C LYS A 50 -7.41 7.83 -0.58
N VAL A 51 -6.20 7.29 -0.57
CA VAL A 51 -5.60 6.69 0.63
C VAL A 51 -4.26 7.35 0.88
N LYS A 52 -4.08 7.90 2.08
CA LYS A 52 -2.76 8.32 2.53
C LYS A 52 -1.96 7.10 2.94
N VAL A 53 -0.78 6.97 2.37
CA VAL A 53 0.11 5.84 2.59
C VAL A 53 1.51 6.36 2.81
N ILE A 54 2.22 5.77 3.79
CA ILE A 54 3.65 5.98 3.92
C ILE A 54 4.36 4.87 3.13
N VAL A 55 5.13 5.27 2.12
CA VAL A 55 6.17 4.43 1.53
C VAL A 55 7.33 4.41 2.51
N ASP A 56 7.39 3.37 3.33
CA ASP A 56 8.35 3.28 4.43
C ASP A 56 9.72 2.86 3.92
N SER A 57 9.79 1.73 3.22
CA SER A 57 11.04 1.14 2.74
C SER A 57 10.86 0.26 1.51
N VAL A 58 11.94 0.11 0.73
CA VAL A 58 12.14 -1.02 -0.19
C VAL A 58 12.84 -2.12 0.59
N ILE A 59 12.31 -3.33 0.50
CA ILE A 59 12.84 -4.51 1.18
C ILE A 59 13.16 -5.61 0.16
N ASP A 60 13.97 -6.59 0.55
CA ASP A 60 14.16 -7.80 -0.23
C ASP A 60 13.13 -8.90 0.13
N LYS A 61 13.27 -10.07 -0.51
CA LYS A 61 12.40 -11.22 -0.27
C LYS A 61 12.55 -11.84 1.12
N GLU A 62 13.65 -11.57 1.82
CA GLU A 62 13.90 -12.03 3.19
C GLU A 62 13.37 -11.02 4.23
N GLY A 63 12.88 -9.86 3.77
CA GLY A 63 12.35 -8.80 4.61
C GLY A 63 13.42 -7.83 5.12
N ILE A 64 14.64 -7.88 4.57
CA ILE A 64 15.72 -6.96 4.91
C ILE A 64 15.48 -5.63 4.19
N VAL A 65 15.62 -4.53 4.93
CA VAL A 65 15.49 -3.18 4.36
C VAL A 65 16.68 -2.87 3.45
N LEU A 66 16.41 -2.72 2.16
CA LEU A 66 17.39 -2.31 1.15
C LEU A 66 17.54 -0.78 1.10
N LYS A 67 16.42 -0.06 1.26
CA LYS A 67 16.37 1.41 1.17
C LYS A 67 15.23 1.96 2.03
N GLU A 68 15.52 2.92 2.89
CA GLU A 68 14.48 3.71 3.57
C GLU A 68 13.99 4.85 2.67
N ILE A 69 12.68 5.08 2.66
CA ILE A 69 12.03 6.18 1.93
C ILE A 69 11.32 7.12 2.92
N LYS A 70 10.46 6.58 3.79
CA LYS A 70 9.71 7.30 4.84
C LYS A 70 8.94 8.52 4.31
N LYS A 71 8.27 8.37 3.16
CA LYS A 71 7.48 9.44 2.54
C LYS A 71 6.01 9.13 2.53
N GLU A 72 5.22 10.13 2.87
CA GLU A 72 3.76 10.07 2.76
C GLU A 72 3.35 10.48 1.35
N ILE A 73 2.47 9.68 0.75
CA ILE A 73 1.88 9.89 -0.56
C ILE A 73 0.37 9.69 -0.48
N ILE A 74 -0.34 10.19 -1.49
CA ILE A 74 -1.76 9.96 -1.67
C ILE A 74 -1.96 9.12 -2.91
N GLY A 75 -2.38 7.87 -2.73
CA GLY A 75 -2.80 7.01 -3.83
C GLY A 75 -4.31 7.11 -4.08
N GLU A 76 -4.74 6.73 -5.27
CA GLU A 76 -6.15 6.67 -5.64
C GLU A 76 -6.60 5.23 -5.84
N VAL A 77 -7.80 4.91 -5.35
CA VAL A 77 -8.40 3.58 -5.51
C VAL A 77 -9.13 3.54 -6.84
N ILE A 78 -8.63 2.72 -7.77
CA ILE A 78 -9.15 2.55 -9.12
C ILE A 78 -9.46 1.06 -9.35
N GLY A 79 -10.30 0.78 -10.34
CA GLY A 79 -10.52 -0.58 -10.83
C GLY A 79 -11.46 -1.43 -9.97
N TYR A 80 -11.90 -2.54 -10.54
CA TYR A 80 -12.86 -3.46 -9.91
C TYR A 80 -12.29 -4.14 -8.65
N TRP A 81 -10.96 -4.30 -8.59
CA TRP A 81 -10.27 -4.97 -7.49
C TRP A 81 -9.78 -4.02 -6.38
N ASN A 82 -10.21 -2.75 -6.39
CA ASN A 82 -9.79 -1.72 -5.43
C ASN A 82 -8.26 -1.57 -5.40
N GLU A 83 -7.71 -1.31 -6.58
CA GLU A 83 -6.29 -1.13 -6.83
C GLU A 83 -5.90 0.26 -6.33
N LEU A 84 -4.98 0.33 -5.37
CA LEU A 84 -4.37 1.59 -4.96
C LEU A 84 -3.25 1.94 -5.92
N HIS A 85 -3.51 2.89 -6.82
CA HIS A 85 -2.53 3.40 -7.77
C HIS A 85 -1.64 4.44 -7.11
N ILE A 86 -0.32 4.30 -7.33
CA ILE A 86 0.68 5.24 -6.84
C ILE A 86 0.92 6.30 -7.92
N PRO A 87 0.96 7.60 -7.56
CA PRO A 87 1.24 8.64 -8.54
C PRO A 87 2.59 8.43 -9.23
N ARG A 88 2.63 8.58 -10.56
CA ARG A 88 3.84 8.40 -11.39
C ARG A 88 5.04 9.25 -10.93
N GLU A 89 4.76 10.47 -10.46
CA GLU A 89 5.77 11.40 -9.95
C GLU A 89 6.50 10.81 -8.74
N GLU A 90 5.78 10.13 -7.85
CA GLU A 90 6.31 9.46 -6.67
C GLU A 90 7.12 8.21 -7.06
N VAL A 91 6.60 7.41 -8.00
CA VAL A 91 7.30 6.22 -8.55
C VAL A 91 8.67 6.63 -9.11
N SER A 92 8.68 7.68 -9.93
CA SER A 92 9.90 8.20 -10.55
C SER A 92 10.83 8.85 -9.53
N GLY A 93 10.28 9.65 -8.61
CA GLY A 93 11.05 10.35 -7.58
C GLY A 93 11.77 9.42 -6.61
N TYR A 94 11.20 8.24 -6.33
CA TYR A 94 11.83 7.24 -5.46
C TYR A 94 12.67 6.21 -6.21
N GLY A 95 12.62 6.22 -7.55
CA GLY A 95 13.33 5.28 -8.42
C GLY A 95 12.84 3.85 -8.26
N LEU A 96 11.53 3.67 -8.02
CA LEU A 96 10.91 2.35 -7.85
C LEU A 96 10.93 1.58 -9.17
N LYS A 97 11.21 0.29 -9.09
CA LYS A 97 11.30 -0.61 -10.25
C LYS A 97 10.39 -1.82 -10.06
N LYS A 98 10.05 -2.45 -11.18
CA LYS A 98 9.36 -3.75 -11.17
C LYS A 98 10.26 -4.78 -10.50
N GLY A 99 9.71 -5.60 -9.61
CA GLY A 99 10.49 -6.50 -8.75
C GLY A 99 10.86 -5.95 -7.36
N ASP A 100 10.72 -4.63 -7.13
CA ASP A 100 10.95 -4.08 -5.79
C ASP A 100 9.81 -4.49 -4.85
N VAL A 101 10.15 -5.02 -3.66
CA VAL A 101 9.14 -5.26 -2.62
C VAL A 101 9.06 -4.02 -1.73
N LEU A 102 7.88 -3.41 -1.62
CA LEU A 102 7.68 -2.23 -0.80
C LEU A 102 7.00 -2.58 0.50
N ARG A 103 7.45 -1.95 1.58
CA ARG A 103 6.72 -1.84 2.84
C ARG A 103 5.95 -0.53 2.85
N LEU A 104 4.64 -0.65 2.84
CA LEU A 104 3.69 0.46 2.86
C LEU A 104 2.92 0.46 4.17
N ILE A 105 2.62 1.65 4.70
CA ILE A 105 1.81 1.82 5.91
C ILE A 105 0.59 2.66 5.54
N LEU A 106 -0.60 2.07 5.61
CA LEU A 106 -1.88 2.71 5.35
C LEU A 106 -2.25 3.61 6.53
N LYS A 107 -2.49 4.90 6.29
CA LYS A 107 -2.69 5.91 7.36
C LYS A 107 -4.13 6.38 7.50
N SER A 108 -4.76 6.69 6.38
CA SER A 108 -6.13 7.20 6.34
C SER A 108 -6.74 7.03 4.97
N VAL A 109 -8.07 7.00 4.94
CA VAL A 109 -8.87 7.02 3.71
C VAL A 109 -9.56 8.37 3.63
N ILE A 110 -9.48 9.04 2.50
CA ILE A 110 -10.16 10.29 2.20
C ILE A 110 -11.36 9.98 1.31
N GLN A 111 -12.56 10.26 1.83
CA GLN A 111 -13.84 9.99 1.18
C GLN A 111 -14.64 11.29 1.17
N PHE A 112 -15.05 11.76 -0.01
CA PHE A 112 -15.84 12.99 -0.15
C PHE A 112 -15.25 14.23 0.56
N GLY A 113 -13.92 14.30 0.68
CA GLY A 113 -13.20 15.38 1.36
C GLY A 113 -13.00 15.17 2.87
N GLU A 114 -13.57 14.10 3.46
CA GLU A 114 -13.37 13.74 4.85
C GLU A 114 -12.27 12.70 5.01
N GLU A 115 -11.34 12.93 5.93
CA GLU A 115 -10.26 12.01 6.23
C GLU A 115 -10.61 11.11 7.43
N ARG A 116 -10.63 9.80 7.21
CA ARG A 116 -10.87 8.77 8.23
C ARG A 116 -9.56 8.04 8.53
N LYS A 117 -9.10 8.12 9.78
CA LYS A 117 -7.89 7.42 10.23
C LYS A 117 -8.13 5.92 10.37
N VAL A 118 -7.09 5.16 10.03
CA VAL A 118 -7.05 3.70 10.10
C VAL A 118 -6.88 3.25 11.54
#